data_AF-A0A6B3CVR2-F1
#
_entry.id   AF-A0A6B3CVR2-F1
#
_cell.length_a   1.000
_cell.length_b   1.000
_cell.length_c   1.000
_cell.angle_alpha   90.00
_cell.angle_beta   90.00
_cell.angle_gamma   90.00
#
_symmetry.space_group_name_H-M   'P 1'
#
loop_
_entity.id
_entity.type
_entity.pdbx_description
1 polymer ?
#
loop_
_entity_poly.entity_id
_entity_poly.type
_entity_poly.pdbx_seq_one_letter_code
_entity_poly.pdbx_strand_id
1 'polypeptide(L)' 'MPITPATATPSSSNGTADAILLELVDENGVTIGTAEKLSAHQPPGRLHRAFSVFLFDERGRLLL' A
#
# COMPACT_ATOMS: atom_id res chain seq x y z
N MET A 1 21.27 -2.12 19.27
CA MET A 1 21.00 -2.03 17.81
C MET A 1 20.87 -0.56 17.46
N PRO A 2 21.72 0.03 16.61
CA PRO A 2 21.50 1.40 16.14
C PRO A 2 20.41 1.39 15.06
N ILE A 3 19.38 2.21 15.21
CA ILE A 3 18.38 2.45 14.14
C ILE A 3 18.76 3.75 13.43
N THR A 4 19.20 3.63 12.18
CA THR A 4 19.39 4.78 11.29
C THR A 4 18.02 5.36 10.93
N PRO A 5 17.76 6.66 11.11
CA PRO A 5 16.51 7.25 10.64
C PRO A 5 16.54 7.39 9.12
N ALA A 6 15.65 6.68 8.43
CA ALA A 6 15.40 6.86 7.00
C ALA A 6 14.64 8.19 6.80
N THR A 7 15.37 9.29 6.64
CA THR A 7 14.79 10.53 6.13
C THR A 7 14.71 10.42 4.61
N ALA A 8 13.63 9.82 4.12
CA ALA A 8 13.23 9.94 2.72
C ALA A 8 12.10 10.96 2.66
N THR A 9 12.42 12.18 2.21
CA THR A 9 11.45 13.22 1.92
C THR A 9 10.58 12.75 0.75
N PRO A 10 9.26 12.52 0.91
CA PRO A 10 8.41 12.24 -0.23
C PRO A 10 8.30 13.56 -1.02
N SER A 11 8.94 13.61 -2.19
CA SER A 11 8.64 14.65 -3.16
C SER A 11 7.22 14.43 -3.65
N SER A 12 6.29 15.24 -3.17
CA SER A 12 4.92 15.30 -3.67
C SER A 12 4.96 15.82 -5.11
N SER A 13 4.96 14.91 -6.07
CA SER A 13 4.76 15.22 -7.48
C SER A 13 3.34 15.77 -7.65
N ASN A 14 3.27 17.05 -7.95
CA ASN A 14 2.02 17.79 -8.12
C ASN A 14 1.43 17.46 -9.50
N GLY A 15 0.36 16.66 -9.55
CA GLY A 15 -0.75 16.92 -10.48
C GLY A 15 -0.74 16.34 -11.91
N THR A 16 0.14 15.41 -12.27
CA THR A 16 -0.16 14.45 -13.34
C THR A 16 -0.47 13.12 -12.67
N ALA A 17 -1.70 12.61 -12.83
CA ALA A 17 -2.15 11.40 -12.17
C ALA A 17 -1.45 10.17 -12.77
N ASP A 18 -0.17 9.99 -12.46
CA ASP A 18 0.52 8.74 -12.74
C ASP A 18 -0.28 7.62 -12.06
N ALA A 19 -0.55 6.57 -12.84
CA ALA A 19 -1.39 5.48 -12.40
C ALA A 19 -0.79 4.86 -11.11
N ILE A 20 -1.60 4.81 -10.05
CA ILE A 20 -1.20 4.09 -8.83
C ILE A 20 -1.21 2.60 -9.15
N LEU A 21 -0.05 1.97 -9.16
CA LEU A 21 0.10 0.55 -9.40
C LEU A 21 0.08 -0.25 -8.09
N LEU A 22 -0.56 -1.41 -8.12
CA LEU A 22 -0.61 -2.41 -7.06
C LEU A 22 0.14 -3.67 -7.49
N GLU A 23 0.76 -4.35 -6.54
CA GLU A 23 1.35 -5.68 -6.74
C GLU A 23 0.24 -6.73 -6.81
N LEU A 24 0.17 -7.46 -7.91
CA LEU A 24 -0.71 -8.62 -8.02
C LEU A 24 -0.03 -9.85 -7.46
N VAL A 25 -0.80 -10.68 -6.79
CA VAL A 25 -0.31 -11.93 -6.22
C VAL A 25 -1.22 -13.10 -6.56
N ASP A 26 -0.67 -14.31 -6.53
CA ASP A 26 -1.45 -15.54 -6.49
C ASP A 26 -1.96 -15.86 -5.07
N GLU A 27 -2.67 -16.97 -4.91
CA GLU A 27 -3.22 -17.43 -3.62
C GLU A 27 -2.15 -17.74 -2.56
N ASN A 28 -0.90 -17.98 -2.98
CA ASN A 28 0.23 -18.22 -2.09
C ASN A 28 0.99 -16.92 -1.75
N GLY A 29 0.53 -15.78 -2.27
CA GLY A 29 1.17 -14.47 -2.07
C GLY A 29 2.41 -14.25 -2.93
N VAL A 30 2.63 -15.05 -3.98
CA VAL A 30 3.72 -14.89 -4.94
C VAL A 30 3.38 -13.79 -5.93
N THR A 31 4.31 -12.87 -6.18
CA THR A 31 4.13 -11.77 -7.14
C THR A 31 3.95 -12.31 -8.56
N ILE A 32 2.88 -11.88 -9.22
CA ILE A 32 2.56 -12.26 -10.61
C ILE A 32 2.47 -11.07 -11.58
N GLY A 33 2.66 -9.83 -11.09
CA GLY A 33 2.69 -8.63 -11.92
C GLY A 33 2.18 -7.39 -11.19
N THR A 34 1.71 -6.42 -11.96
CA THR A 34 1.14 -5.17 -11.45
C THR A 34 -0.17 -4.82 -12.14
N ALA A 35 -1.02 -4.03 -11.48
CA ALA A 35 -2.26 -3.49 -12.03
C ALA A 35 -2.51 -2.08 -11.52
N GLU A 36 -3.22 -1.27 -12.31
CA GLU A 36 -3.75 -0.01 -11.81
C GLU A 36 -4.73 -0.26 -10.65
N LYS A 37 -4.69 0.62 -9.65
CA LYS A 37 -5.53 0.53 -8.45
C LYS A 37 -7.01 0.38 -8.77
N LEU A 38 -7.54 1.19 -9.70
CA LEU A 38 -8.95 1.13 -10.07
C LEU A 38 -9.30 -0.20 -10.73
N SER A 39 -8.49 -0.65 -11.70
CA SER A 39 -8.68 -1.92 -12.39
C SER A 39 -8.64 -3.13 -11.44
N ALA A 40 -7.77 -3.11 -10.43
CA ALA A 40 -7.67 -4.21 -9.46
C ALA A 40 -8.91 -4.36 -8.56
N HIS A 41 -9.67 -3.27 -8.33
CA HIS A 41 -10.84 -3.26 -7.45
C HIS A 41 -12.18 -3.35 -8.20
N GLN A 42 -12.21 -3.05 -9.50
CA GLN A 42 -13.41 -3.21 -10.32
C GLN A 42 -13.71 -4.69 -10.60
N PRO A 43 -14.99 -5.09 -10.75
CA PRO A 43 -15.35 -6.46 -11.11
C PRO A 43 -14.60 -6.93 -12.37
N PRO A 44 -14.04 -8.15 -12.41
CA PRO A 44 -14.21 -9.25 -11.43
C PRO A 44 -13.32 -9.16 -10.16
N GLY A 45 -12.53 -8.10 -9.99
CA GLY A 45 -11.54 -7.97 -8.93
C GLY A 45 -10.28 -8.78 -9.21
N ARG A 46 -9.12 -8.30 -8.78
CA ARG A 46 -7.83 -9.01 -8.92
C ARG A 46 -7.15 -9.12 -7.56
N LEU A 47 -6.61 -10.29 -7.25
CA LEU A 47 -5.86 -10.51 -6.02
C LEU A 47 -4.58 -9.66 -6.03
N HIS A 48 -4.41 -8.85 -5.00
CA HIS A 48 -3.29 -7.92 -4.88
C HIS A 48 -2.83 -7.80 -3.43
N ARG A 49 -1.56 -7.45 -3.24
CA ARG A 49 -0.98 -7.27 -1.91
C ARG A 49 -1.52 -5.99 -1.26
N ALA A 50 -1.88 -6.09 0.01
CA ALA A 50 -2.32 -4.99 0.85
C ALA A 50 -1.72 -5.11 2.26
N PHE A 51 -1.79 -4.03 3.03
CA PHE A 51 -1.41 -4.00 4.44
C PHE A 51 -2.44 -3.19 5.23
N SER A 52 -2.55 -3.50 6.52
CA SER A 52 -3.36 -2.74 7.47
C SER A 52 -2.47 -2.28 8.61
N VAL A 53 -2.67 -1.04 9.06
CA VAL A 53 -2.00 -0.48 10.24
C VAL A 53 -3.05 -0.24 11.32
N PHE A 54 -2.76 -0.71 12.54
CA PHE A 54 -3.58 -0.44 13.72
C PHE A 54 -2.80 0.51 14.63
N LEU A 55 -3.29 1.74 14.76
CA LEU A 55 -2.64 2.77 15.58
C LEU A 55 -3.40 2.91 16.91
N PHE A 56 -2.68 2.83 18.03
CA PHE A 56 -3.21 3.03 19.37
C PHE A 56 -2.58 4.26 20.01
N ASP A 57 -3.38 5.05 20.71
CA ASP A 57 -2.85 6.12 21.57
C ASP A 57 -2.34 5.59 22.92
N GLU A 58 -1.76 6.47 23.75
CA GLU A 58 -1.23 6.12 25.08
C GLU A 58 -2.28 5.56 26.05
N ARG A 59 -3.57 5.76 25.75
CA ARG A 59 -4.70 5.26 26.53
C ARG A 59 -5.29 3.97 25.95
N GLY A 60 -4.66 3.40 24.91
CA GLY A 60 -5.08 2.15 24.26
C GLY A 60 -6.28 2.30 23.32
N ARG A 61 -6.64 3.51 22.89
CA ARG A 61 -7.75 3.73 21.94
C ARG A 61 -7.26 3.55 20.50
N LEU A 62 -8.01 2.80 19.70
CA LEU A 62 -7.73 2.58 18.27
C LEU A 62 -8.13 3.80 17.43
N LEU A 63 -7.25 4.23 16.53
CA LEU A 63 -7.59 5.15 15.44
C LEU A 63 -8.36 4.38 14.36
N LEU A 64 -9.59 4.83 14.08
CA LEU A 64 -10.46 4.32 13.01
C LEU A 64 -10.41 5.24 11.80
#